data_AF-A0AAV2GGN6-F1
#
_entry.id   AF-A0AAV2GGN6-F1
#
_cell.length_a   1.000
_cell.length_b   1.000
_cell.length_c   1.000
_cell.angle_alpha   90.00
_cell.angle_beta   90.00
_cell.angle_gamma   90.00
#
_symmetry.space_group_name_H-M   'P 1'
#
loop_
_entity.id
_entity.type
_entity.pdbx_description
1 polymer ?
#
loop_
_entity_poly.entity_id
_entity_poly.type
_entity_poly.pdbx_seq_one_letter_code
_entity_poly.pdbx_strand_id
1 'polypeptide(L)'
;MTMHTSRIVDLETQMGAIRLQMDFQHQDLKGVIAALATSTKESIAALTASLMRTQETLTLPSSLRNNYDQRPDHLHFRHQPRRPSIVDPYPRRELPYFSSSDPQVWVSKCNEIFMLYSILEDQKVDLISYYLEGRAHTWFEGWSSRRFPLLWGNFVDGLLRWFGSQVQTNVIATCNQLQ
;
A
#
# COMPACT_ATOMS: atom_id res chain seq x y z
N MET A 1 17.68 38.97 49.10
CA MET A 1 16.74 37.82 49.08
C MET A 1 15.53 38.01 48.16
N THR A 2 15.21 39.22 47.68
CA THR A 2 13.98 39.55 46.93
C THR A 2 14.04 39.28 45.41
N MET A 3 15.21 39.21 44.79
CA MET A 3 15.30 38.96 43.34
C MET A 3 15.06 37.49 42.95
N HIS A 4 15.48 36.54 43.78
CA HIS A 4 15.30 35.12 43.48
C HIS A 4 13.82 34.70 43.48
N THR A 5 13.01 35.27 44.38
CA THR A 5 11.58 34.99 44.46
C THR A 5 10.82 35.54 43.25
N SER A 6 11.19 36.72 42.75
CA SER A 6 10.57 37.29 41.55
C SER A 6 10.79 36.44 40.29
N ARG A 7 11.99 35.85 40.14
CA ARG A 7 12.32 34.99 39.00
C ARG A 7 11.58 33.64 39.06
N ILE A 8 11.32 33.12 40.26
CA ILE A 8 10.54 31.89 40.45
C ILE A 8 9.09 32.12 40.03
N VAL A 9 8.47 33.22 40.47
CA VAL A 9 7.08 33.55 40.11
C VAL A 9 6.90 33.79 38.60
N ASP A 10 7.89 34.41 37.96
CA ASP A 10 7.88 34.61 36.50
C ASP A 10 7.94 33.28 35.74
N LEU A 11 8.81 32.36 36.16
CA LEU A 11 8.89 31.01 35.58
C LEU A 11 7.61 30.20 35.81
N GLU A 12 7.01 30.28 37.00
CA GLU A 12 5.72 29.63 37.29
C GLU A 12 4.59 30.18 36.39
N THR A 13 4.59 31.49 36.15
CA THR A 13 3.62 32.15 35.27
C THR A 13 3.82 31.72 33.82
N GLN A 14 5.06 31.69 33.33
CA GLN A 14 5.38 31.22 31.98
C GLN A 14 5.02 29.74 31.79
N MET A 15 5.30 28.90 32.79
CA MET A 15 4.96 27.49 32.77
C MET A 15 3.43 27.28 32.75
N GLY A 16 2.69 28.09 33.50
CA GLY A 16 1.23 28.14 33.45
C GLY A 16 0.70 28.52 32.07
N ALA A 17 1.28 29.54 31.44
CA ALA A 17 0.91 29.97 30.10
C ALA A 17 1.18 28.88 29.04
N ILE A 18 2.34 28.22 29.11
CA ILE A 18 2.70 27.11 28.20
C ILE A 18 1.73 25.94 28.40
N ARG A 19 1.37 25.62 29.64
CA ARG A 19 0.42 24.54 29.93
C ARG A 19 -0.95 24.82 29.32
N LEU A 20 -1.47 26.04 29.50
CA LEU A 20 -2.74 26.45 28.89
C LEU A 20 -2.68 26.43 27.36
N GLN A 21 -1.56 26.86 26.78
CA GLN A 21 -1.36 26.80 25.33
C GLN A 21 -1.37 25.36 24.81
N MET A 22 -0.70 24.45 25.52
CA MET A 22 -0.68 23.02 25.18
C MET A 22 -2.08 22.40 25.28
N ASP A 23 -2.85 22.75 26.32
CA ASP A 23 -4.23 22.29 26.49
C ASP A 23 -5.14 22.80 25.36
N PHE A 24 -4.97 24.07 24.94
CA PHE A 24 -5.70 24.65 23.82
C PHE A 24 -5.38 23.93 22.49
N GLN A 25 -4.10 23.72 22.19
CA GLN A 25 -3.69 22.99 20.98
C GLN A 25 -4.19 21.55 20.97
N HIS A 26 -4.17 20.89 22.13
CA HIS A 26 -4.70 19.53 22.26
C HIS A 26 -6.22 19.48 22.03
N GLN A 27 -6.95 20.48 22.50
CA GLN A 27 -8.38 20.57 22.28
C GLN A 27 -8.73 20.87 20.82
N ASP A 28 -7.97 21.76 20.17
CA ASP A 28 -8.13 22.07 18.75
C ASP A 28 -7.88 20.82 17.89
N LEU A 29 -6.78 20.10 18.16
CA LEU A 29 -6.46 18.85 17.46
C LEU A 29 -7.54 17.78 17.64
N LYS A 30 -8.09 17.64 18.85
CA LYS A 30 -9.26 16.77 19.08
C LYS A 30 -10.48 17.20 18.28
N GLY A 31 -10.73 18.50 18.17
CA GLY A 31 -11.81 19.06 17.36
C GLY A 31 -11.67 18.71 15.88
N VAL A 32 -10.47 18.92 15.32
CA VAL A 32 -10.16 18.59 13.91
C VAL A 32 -10.34 17.10 13.65
N ILE A 33 -9.86 16.22 14.54
CA ILE A 33 -10.01 14.77 14.41
C ILE A 33 -11.50 14.38 14.42
N ALA A 34 -12.29 14.95 15.35
CA ALA A 34 -13.72 14.65 15.42
C ALA A 34 -14.45 15.09 14.15
N ALA A 35 -14.16 16.29 13.63
CA ALA A 35 -14.76 16.81 12.40
C ALA A 35 -14.38 15.96 11.17
N LEU A 36 -13.13 15.50 11.10
CA LEU A 36 -12.69 14.59 10.04
C LEU A 36 -13.40 13.24 10.13
N ALA A 37 -13.57 12.70 11.34
CA ALA A 37 -14.29 11.45 11.56
C ALA A 37 -15.79 11.55 11.20
N THR A 38 -16.44 12.68 11.49
CA THR A 38 -17.84 12.91 11.08
C THR A 38 -17.96 13.04 9.57
N SER A 39 -17.05 13.81 8.94
CA SER A 39 -17.07 14.00 7.50
C SER A 39 -16.85 12.69 6.72
N THR A 40 -15.93 11.84 7.18
CA THR A 40 -15.70 10.51 6.57
C THR A 40 -16.88 9.58 6.76
N LYS A 41 -17.53 9.59 7.94
CA LYS A 41 -18.75 8.82 8.18
C LYS A 41 -19.88 9.25 7.26
N GLU A 42 -20.07 10.55 7.06
CA GLU A 42 -21.11 11.11 6.19
C GLU A 42 -20.86 10.78 4.72
N SER A 43 -19.61 10.91 4.24
CA SER A 43 -19.28 10.59 2.85
C SER A 43 -19.48 9.09 2.56
N ILE A 44 -19.09 8.19 3.46
CA ILE A 44 -19.35 6.75 3.33
C ILE A 44 -20.87 6.46 3.30
N ALA A 45 -21.65 7.10 4.16
CA ALA A 45 -23.11 6.93 4.16
C ALA A 45 -23.74 7.41 2.84
N ALA A 46 -23.30 8.55 2.31
CA ALA A 46 -23.77 9.10 1.04
C ALA A 46 -23.42 8.19 -0.15
N LEU A 47 -22.20 7.64 -0.17
CA LEU A 47 -21.78 6.68 -1.20
C LEU A 47 -22.61 5.39 -1.12
N THR A 48 -22.81 4.84 0.07
CA THR A 48 -23.65 3.64 0.29
C THR A 48 -25.08 3.85 -0.20
N ALA A 49 -25.70 4.99 0.14
CA ALA A 49 -27.06 5.32 -0.31
C ALA A 49 -27.15 5.51 -1.83
N SER A 50 -26.10 6.04 -2.45
CA SER A 50 -26.02 6.20 -3.91
C SER A 50 -25.91 4.84 -4.61
N LEU A 51 -25.12 3.91 -4.06
CA LEU A 51 -25.00 2.56 -4.59
C LEU A 51 -26.33 1.79 -4.53
N MET A 52 -27.03 1.81 -3.39
CA MET A 52 -28.32 1.12 -3.24
C MET A 52 -29.35 1.59 -4.27
N ARG A 53 -29.43 2.90 -4.53
CA ARG A 53 -30.34 3.48 -5.53
C ARG A 53 -30.04 2.99 -6.96
N THR A 54 -28.78 2.75 -7.30
CA THR A 54 -28.43 2.22 -8.63
C THR A 54 -28.80 0.75 -8.81
N GLN A 55 -28.86 -0.04 -7.71
CA GLN A 55 -29.11 -1.47 -7.79
C GLN A 55 -30.60 -1.81 -8.03
N GLU A 56 -31.53 -0.96 -7.56
CA GLU A 56 -32.98 -1.11 -7.80
C GLU A 56 -33.38 -0.94 -9.28
N THR A 57 -32.55 -0.27 -10.10
CA THR A 57 -32.83 -0.06 -11.54
C THR A 57 -32.50 -1.30 -12.39
N LEU A 58 -31.74 -2.27 -11.86
CA LEU A 58 -31.29 -3.46 -12.61
C LEU A 58 -32.06 -4.75 -12.28
N THR A 59 -33.01 -4.71 -11.34
CA THR A 59 -33.90 -5.84 -11.05
C THR A 59 -35.16 -5.74 -11.91
N LEU A 60 -35.19 -6.48 -13.02
CA LEU A 60 -36.36 -6.62 -13.90
C LEU A 60 -37.64 -6.95 -13.10
N PRO A 61 -38.80 -6.36 -13.43
CA PRO A 61 -40.07 -6.79 -12.85
C PRO A 61 -40.39 -8.23 -13.26
N SER A 62 -40.73 -9.04 -12.27
CA SER A 62 -41.03 -10.49 -12.31
C SER A 62 -42.25 -10.87 -13.17
N SER A 63 -42.72 -9.98 -14.05
CA SER A 63 -44.04 -10.02 -14.69
C SER A 63 -44.07 -10.70 -16.06
N LEU A 64 -42.95 -11.26 -16.55
CA LEU A 64 -42.92 -12.02 -17.82
C LEU A 64 -42.83 -13.55 -17.60
N ARG A 65 -43.56 -14.07 -16.61
CA ARG A 65 -43.66 -15.52 -16.35
C ARG A 65 -45.01 -16.08 -16.79
N ASN A 66 -45.39 -15.92 -18.06
CA ASN A 66 -46.43 -16.71 -18.70
C ASN A 66 -46.35 -16.54 -20.22
N ASN A 67 -45.74 -17.50 -20.91
CA ASN A 67 -46.02 -17.92 -22.30
C ASN A 67 -44.84 -18.76 -22.83
N TYR A 68 -44.76 -20.02 -22.39
CA TYR A 68 -43.86 -21.01 -22.99
C TYR A 68 -44.58 -22.31 -23.36
N ASP A 69 -45.89 -22.23 -23.62
CA ASP A 69 -46.62 -23.36 -24.20
C ASP A 69 -47.12 -23.00 -25.60
N GLN A 70 -46.19 -23.10 -26.57
CA GLN A 70 -46.44 -23.30 -28.01
C GLN A 70 -45.10 -23.49 -28.75
N ARG A 71 -44.76 -24.76 -29.02
CA ARG A 71 -43.73 -25.25 -29.98
C ARG A 71 -44.06 -24.78 -31.42
N PRO A 72 -43.16 -24.77 -32.45
CA PRO A 72 -42.22 -25.86 -32.72
C PRO A 72 -40.85 -25.52 -33.38
N ASP A 73 -40.05 -26.60 -33.42
CA ASP A 73 -38.81 -26.88 -34.15
C ASP A 73 -38.47 -25.98 -35.35
N HIS A 74 -37.35 -25.25 -35.30
CA HIS A 74 -36.44 -25.11 -36.44
C HIS A 74 -34.98 -24.91 -35.96
N LEU A 75 -34.13 -25.82 -36.43
CA LEU A 75 -32.68 -25.91 -36.24
C LEU A 75 -31.97 -24.62 -36.65
N HIS A 76 -31.30 -23.91 -35.72
CA HIS A 76 -30.15 -23.09 -36.07
C HIS A 76 -29.12 -23.09 -34.95
N PHE A 77 -27.99 -23.72 -35.25
CA PHE A 77 -26.64 -23.28 -34.91
C PHE A 77 -26.43 -22.82 -33.45
N ARG A 78 -25.91 -23.77 -32.67
CA ARG A 78 -25.29 -23.50 -31.37
C ARG A 78 -24.09 -22.57 -31.55
N HIS A 79 -24.33 -21.27 -31.50
CA HIS A 79 -23.32 -20.30 -31.14
C HIS A 79 -23.49 -20.02 -29.64
N GLN A 80 -22.68 -20.71 -28.83
CA GLN A 80 -22.39 -20.21 -27.50
C GLN A 80 -21.84 -18.78 -27.66
N PRO A 81 -22.33 -17.77 -26.93
CA PRO A 81 -21.58 -16.55 -26.80
C PRO A 81 -20.28 -16.94 -26.11
N ARG A 82 -19.18 -16.96 -26.87
CA ARG A 82 -17.84 -17.01 -26.29
C ARG A 82 -17.81 -15.87 -25.28
N ARG A 83 -17.65 -16.21 -23.99
CA ARG A 83 -17.27 -15.22 -22.99
C ARG A 83 -16.11 -14.43 -23.60
N PRO A 84 -16.15 -13.08 -23.63
CA PRO A 84 -14.96 -12.34 -23.98
C PRO A 84 -13.87 -12.82 -23.02
N SER A 85 -12.84 -13.48 -23.55
CA SER A 85 -11.62 -13.65 -22.80
C SER A 85 -11.21 -12.23 -22.46
N ILE A 86 -11.14 -11.90 -21.17
CA ILE A 86 -10.38 -10.73 -20.72
C ILE A 86 -8.97 -11.02 -21.23
N VAL A 87 -8.66 -10.49 -22.41
CA VAL A 87 -7.30 -10.43 -22.90
C VAL A 87 -6.67 -9.41 -21.98
N ASP A 88 -5.88 -9.90 -21.03
CA ASP A 88 -5.12 -9.07 -20.12
C ASP A 88 -4.34 -8.08 -21.00
N PRO A 89 -4.63 -6.76 -20.96
CA PRO A 89 -4.03 -5.78 -21.89
C PRO A 89 -2.52 -5.64 -21.69
N TYR A 90 -2.00 -6.19 -20.60
CA TYR A 90 -0.60 -6.17 -20.24
C TYR A 90 -0.04 -7.58 -20.35
N PRO A 91 1.02 -7.81 -21.15
CA PRO A 91 1.80 -9.02 -21.00
C PRO A 91 2.21 -9.07 -19.53
N ARG A 92 1.78 -10.12 -18.82
CA ARG A 92 2.00 -10.33 -17.39
C ARG A 92 3.52 -10.42 -17.19
N ARG A 93 4.19 -9.26 -17.02
CA ARG A 93 5.61 -9.19 -16.72
C ARG A 93 5.72 -9.63 -15.27
N GLU A 94 6.02 -10.90 -15.08
CA GLU A 94 6.24 -11.48 -13.76
C GLU A 94 7.38 -10.73 -13.08
N LEU A 95 7.17 -10.35 -11.82
CA LEU A 95 8.21 -9.75 -10.99
C LEU A 95 9.39 -10.75 -10.91
N PRO A 96 10.64 -10.30 -11.18
CA PRO A 96 11.78 -11.19 -11.14
C PRO A 96 12.04 -11.66 -9.71
N TYR A 97 12.24 -12.96 -9.50
CA TYR A 97 12.64 -13.50 -8.20
C TYR A 97 14.04 -13.03 -7.79
N PHE A 98 14.22 -12.73 -6.50
CA PHE A 98 15.50 -12.29 -5.94
C PHE A 98 16.06 -13.33 -4.97
N SER A 99 17.21 -13.89 -5.32
CA SER A 99 17.93 -14.88 -4.50
C SER A 99 19.36 -14.43 -4.13
N SER A 100 20.08 -13.78 -5.06
CA SER A 100 21.42 -13.17 -4.82
C SER A 100 21.97 -12.31 -5.98
N SER A 101 21.13 -11.88 -6.92
CA SER A 101 21.52 -11.09 -8.09
C SER A 101 21.85 -9.63 -7.72
N ASP A 102 22.40 -8.83 -8.65
CA ASP A 102 22.71 -7.42 -8.41
C ASP A 102 21.48 -6.66 -7.87
N PRO A 103 21.51 -6.25 -6.58
CA PRO A 103 20.32 -5.68 -5.93
C PRO A 103 19.90 -4.36 -6.58
N GLN A 104 20.83 -3.61 -7.19
CA GLN A 104 20.52 -2.40 -7.95
C GLN A 104 19.70 -2.70 -9.22
N VAL A 105 20.11 -3.70 -9.99
CA VAL A 105 19.42 -4.08 -11.24
C VAL A 105 18.03 -4.61 -10.92
N TRP A 106 17.92 -5.39 -9.83
CA TRP A 106 16.63 -5.91 -9.40
C TRP A 106 15.68 -4.81 -8.91
N VAL A 107 16.14 -3.90 -8.05
CA VAL A 107 15.35 -2.74 -7.59
C VAL A 107 14.88 -1.88 -8.76
N SER A 108 15.74 -1.66 -9.77
CA SER A 108 15.36 -0.91 -10.97
C SER A 108 14.22 -1.57 -11.74
N LYS A 109 14.23 -2.91 -11.87
CA LYS A 109 13.14 -3.67 -12.52
C LYS A 109 11.86 -3.63 -11.71
N CYS A 110 11.94 -3.72 -10.39
CA CYS A 110 10.78 -3.57 -9.50
C CYS A 110 10.14 -2.18 -9.65
N ASN A 111 10.95 -1.12 -9.70
CA ASN A 111 10.46 0.24 -9.91
C ASN A 111 9.73 0.40 -11.26
N GLU A 112 10.25 -0.19 -12.34
CA GLU A 112 9.59 -0.19 -13.65
C GLU A 112 8.20 -0.83 -13.58
N ILE A 113 8.09 -1.97 -12.88
CA ILE A 113 6.82 -2.69 -12.68
C ILE A 113 5.87 -1.89 -11.80
N PHE A 114 6.35 -1.25 -10.72
CA PHE A 114 5.51 -0.41 -9.87
C PHE A 114 4.89 0.76 -10.61
N MET A 115 5.66 1.39 -11.50
CA MET A 115 5.15 2.45 -12.37
C MET A 115 4.12 1.91 -13.37
N LEU A 116 4.42 0.77 -13.98
CA LEU A 116 3.54 0.15 -14.98
C LEU A 116 2.17 -0.24 -14.40
N TYR A 117 2.16 -0.79 -13.19
CA TYR A 117 0.93 -1.27 -12.53
C TYR A 117 0.36 -0.26 -11.51
N SER A 118 0.93 0.95 -11.40
CA SER A 118 0.50 1.99 -10.45
C SER A 118 0.40 1.47 -9.00
N ILE A 119 1.40 0.72 -8.56
CA ILE A 119 1.45 0.15 -7.20
C ILE A 119 1.67 1.27 -6.17
N LEU A 120 0.78 1.35 -5.18
CA LEU A 120 0.85 2.34 -4.10
C LEU A 120 2.06 2.11 -3.20
N GLU A 121 2.64 3.18 -2.66
CA GLU A 121 3.90 3.17 -1.89
C GLU A 121 3.86 2.23 -0.68
N ASP A 122 2.71 2.17 0.00
CA ASP A 122 2.41 1.32 1.14
C ASP A 122 2.32 -0.17 0.77
N GLN A 123 2.03 -0.50 -0.48
CA GLN A 123 1.86 -1.87 -0.97
C GLN A 123 3.14 -2.45 -1.59
N LYS A 124 4.14 -1.61 -1.90
CA LYS A 124 5.35 -2.02 -2.62
C LYS A 124 6.16 -3.08 -1.86
N VAL A 125 6.41 -2.85 -0.57
CA VAL A 125 7.23 -3.76 0.24
C VAL A 125 6.51 -5.08 0.47
N ASP A 126 5.21 -5.03 0.76
CA ASP A 126 4.38 -6.22 0.94
C ASP A 126 4.35 -7.06 -0.35
N LEU A 127 4.14 -6.42 -1.51
CA LEU A 127 4.14 -7.10 -2.80
C LEU A 127 5.49 -7.77 -3.09
N ILE A 128 6.59 -7.09 -2.83
CA ILE A 128 7.94 -7.62 -3.11
C ILE A 128 8.36 -8.72 -2.16
N SER A 129 7.83 -8.75 -0.93
CA SER A 129 8.12 -9.81 0.04
C SER A 129 7.85 -11.21 -0.52
N TYR A 130 6.84 -11.36 -1.38
CA TYR A 130 6.48 -12.61 -2.05
C TYR A 130 7.52 -13.07 -3.10
N TYR A 131 8.37 -12.16 -3.58
CA TYR A 131 9.38 -12.43 -4.61
C TYR A 131 10.80 -12.53 -4.05
N LEU A 132 10.94 -12.48 -2.71
CA LEU A 132 12.20 -12.72 -2.02
C LEU A 132 12.32 -14.21 -1.71
N GLU A 133 13.42 -14.82 -2.12
CA GLU A 133 13.69 -16.24 -1.89
C GLU A 133 15.04 -16.45 -1.17
N GLY A 134 15.15 -17.60 -0.49
CA GLY A 134 16.39 -18.04 0.16
C GLY A 134 16.91 -17.02 1.17
N ARG A 135 18.18 -16.60 1.01
CA ARG A 135 18.86 -15.69 1.95
C ARG A 135 18.20 -14.31 2.05
N ALA A 136 17.52 -13.86 1.00
CA ALA A 136 16.85 -12.57 0.99
C ALA A 136 15.55 -12.60 1.80
N HIS A 137 14.82 -13.71 1.77
CA HIS A 137 13.62 -13.90 2.58
C HIS A 137 13.93 -13.91 4.07
N THR A 138 14.93 -14.69 4.50
CA THR A 138 15.34 -14.75 5.93
C THR A 138 15.84 -13.39 6.44
N TRP A 139 16.55 -12.64 5.61
CA TRP A 139 16.93 -11.27 5.95
C TRP A 139 15.70 -10.36 6.12
N PHE A 140 14.75 -10.46 5.19
CA PHE A 140 13.53 -9.64 5.21
C PHE A 140 12.69 -9.89 6.46
N GLU A 141 12.50 -11.14 6.89
CA GLU A 141 11.77 -11.48 8.12
C GLU A 141 12.40 -10.81 9.36
N GLY A 142 13.73 -10.79 9.45
CA GLY A 142 14.45 -10.12 10.53
C GLY A 142 14.41 -8.60 10.44
N TRP A 143 14.42 -8.05 9.21
CA TRP A 143 14.39 -6.61 8.95
C TRP A 143 13.00 -6.00 9.16
N SER A 144 11.93 -6.70 8.75
CA SER A 144 10.54 -6.23 8.82
C SER A 144 9.96 -6.27 10.24
N SER A 145 10.35 -7.27 11.04
CA SER A 145 9.86 -7.46 12.42
C SER A 145 10.14 -6.28 13.36
N ARG A 146 11.03 -5.34 12.98
CA ARG A 146 11.46 -4.22 13.83
C ARG A 146 11.15 -2.84 13.24
N ARG A 147 10.45 -2.74 12.11
CA ARG A 147 10.24 -1.48 11.40
C ARG A 147 8.80 -1.29 10.92
N PHE A 148 8.22 -0.15 11.29
CA PHE A 148 6.97 0.37 10.74
C PHE A 148 7.09 1.90 10.63
N PRO A 149 6.62 2.53 9.53
CA PRO A 149 6.07 1.93 8.32
C PRO A 149 7.14 1.31 7.40
N LEU A 150 6.76 0.28 6.64
CA LEU A 150 7.61 -0.41 5.66
C LEU A 150 7.66 0.39 4.34
N LEU A 151 8.38 1.51 4.35
CA LEU A 151 8.59 2.34 3.17
C LEU A 151 9.56 1.66 2.20
N TRP A 152 9.28 1.77 0.90
CA TRP A 152 10.11 1.19 -0.16
C TRP A 152 11.56 1.70 -0.11
N GLY A 153 11.76 3.01 0.11
CA GLY A 153 13.10 3.59 0.23
C GLY A 153 13.95 2.94 1.34
N ASN A 154 13.34 2.71 2.51
CA ASN A 154 14.02 2.07 3.64
C ASN A 154 14.37 0.61 3.34
N PHE A 155 13.50 -0.09 2.61
CA PHE A 155 13.73 -1.46 2.16
C PHE A 155 14.91 -1.52 1.19
N VAL A 156 14.95 -0.65 0.18
CA VAL A 156 16.04 -0.58 -0.80
C VAL A 156 17.38 -0.30 -0.11
N ASP A 157 17.44 0.67 0.81
CA ASP A 157 18.65 0.97 1.57
C ASP A 157 19.14 -0.22 2.41
N GLY A 158 18.22 -0.92 3.07
CA GLY A 158 18.53 -2.14 3.83
C GLY A 158 19.06 -3.26 2.93
N LEU A 159 18.42 -3.47 1.79
CA LEU A 159 18.77 -4.50 0.82
C LEU A 159 20.14 -4.23 0.21
N LEU A 160 20.43 -2.99 -0.19
CA LEU A 160 21.71 -2.59 -0.74
C LEU A 160 22.84 -2.70 0.28
N ARG A 161 22.60 -2.42 1.56
CA ARG A 161 23.61 -2.61 2.61
C ARG A 161 23.93 -4.08 2.85
N TRP A 162 22.91 -4.94 2.82
CA TRP A 162 23.08 -6.37 3.09
C TRP A 162 23.68 -7.13 1.91
N PHE A 163 23.24 -6.83 0.69
CA PHE A 163 23.65 -7.54 -0.54
C PHE A 163 24.69 -6.78 -1.36
N GLY A 164 24.73 -5.44 -1.32
CA GLY A 164 25.69 -4.64 -2.07
C GLY A 164 27.13 -4.79 -1.59
N SER A 165 27.35 -5.13 -0.32
CA SER A 165 28.70 -5.43 0.20
C SER A 165 29.25 -6.79 -0.24
N GLN A 166 28.42 -7.71 -0.76
CA GLN A 166 28.84 -9.04 -1.23
C GLN A 166 29.36 -9.02 -2.68
N VAL A 167 29.07 -7.96 -3.43
CA VAL A 167 29.59 -7.78 -4.80
C VAL A 167 31.03 -7.24 -4.76
N GLN A 168 31.38 -6.39 -3.79
CA GLN A 168 32.74 -5.85 -3.66
C GLN A 168 33.76 -6.89 -3.17
N THR A 169 33.36 -7.86 -2.35
CA THR A 169 34.28 -8.90 -1.87
C THR A 169 34.65 -9.91 -2.96
N ASN A 170 33.78 -10.17 -3.94
CA ASN A 170 34.11 -11.06 -5.05
C ASN A 170 35.07 -10.42 -6.07
N VAL A 171 35.02 -9.10 -6.28
CA VAL A 171 35.96 -8.41 -7.19
C VAL A 171 37.35 -8.29 -6.57
N ILE A 172 37.44 -8.04 -5.25
CA ILE A 172 38.74 -7.94 -4.57
C ILE A 172 39.37 -9.34 -4.38
N ALA A 173 38.57 -10.41 -4.22
CA ALA A 173 39.08 -11.78 -4.10
C ALA A 173 39.61 -12.35 -5.43
N THR A 174 39.03 -12.01 -6.58
CA THR A 174 39.54 -12.50 -7.88
C THR A 174 40.83 -11.79 -8.32
N CYS A 175 41.09 -10.56 -7.88
CA CYS A 175 42.35 -9.87 -8.18
C CYS A 175 43.56 -10.39 -7.37
N ASN A 176 43.34 -11.08 -6.25
CA ASN A 176 44.43 -11.60 -5.40
C ASN A 176 44.77 -13.09 -5.62
N GLN A 177 44.19 -13.75 -6.64
CA GLN A 177 44.53 -15.14 -7.02
C GLN A 177 45.25 -15.25 -8.38
N LEU A 178 45.71 -14.13 -8.95
CA LEU A 178 46.45 -14.08 -10.21
C LEU A 178 47.87 -13.50 -10.09
N GLN A 179 48.49 -13.54 -8.90
CA GLN A 179 49.92 -13.26 -8.72
C GLN A 179 50.73 -14.53 -8.52
#